data_AF-A0A939KVY3-F1
#
_entry.id   AF-A0A939KVY3-F1
#
_cell.length_a   1.000
_cell.length_b   1.000
_cell.length_c   1.000
_cell.angle_alpha   90.00
_cell.angle_beta   90.00
_cell.angle_gamma   90.00
#
_symmetry.space_group_name_H-M   'P 1'
#
loop_
_entity.id
_entity.type
_entity.pdbx_description
1 polymer ?
#
loop_
_entity_poly.entity_id
_entity_poly.type
_entity_poly.pdbx_seq_one_letter_code
_entity_poly.pdbx_strand_id
1 'polypeptide(L)' 'MLIKANSLDSAKEKALTYAKREEVSYKNEKEETITWSVKQIVDVNSVLYDRIEDGTELYARHFHNYEAYQQFDYGYSGG' A
#
# COMPACT_ATOMS: atom_id res chain seq x y z
N MET A 1 -3.29 -0.37 5.18
CA MET A 1 -3.67 0.92 5.79
C MET A 1 -5.18 0.92 5.96
N LEU A 2 -5.71 1.56 7.01
CA LEU A 2 -7.16 1.75 7.17
C LEU A 2 -7.48 3.23 7.09
N ILE A 3 -8.50 3.60 6.29
CA ILE A 3 -8.94 4.98 6.09
C ILE A 3 -10.44 5.04 6.28
N LYS A 4 -10.89 5.99 7.10
CA LYS A 4 -12.32 6.30 7.23
C LYS A 4 -12.78 7.16 6.06
N ALA A 5 -13.75 6.65 5.30
CA ALA A 5 -14.38 7.33 4.17
C ALA A 5 -15.87 7.00 4.10
N ASN A 6 -16.63 7.84 3.42
CA ASN A 6 -18.08 7.68 3.19
C ASN A 6 -18.40 7.03 1.84
N SER A 7 -17.39 6.80 1.00
CA SER A 7 -17.48 6.10 -0.28
C SER A 7 -16.12 5.52 -0.67
N LEU A 8 -16.10 4.56 -1.59
CA LEU A 8 -14.86 4.01 -2.15
C LEU A 8 -14.04 5.07 -2.89
N ASP A 9 -14.69 5.97 -3.63
CA ASP A 9 -14.02 7.06 -4.33
C ASP A 9 -13.30 8.00 -3.34
N SER A 10 -14.00 8.38 -2.26
CA SER A 10 -13.39 9.20 -1.20
C SER A 10 -12.25 8.46 -0.49
N ALA A 11 -12.39 7.13 -0.28
CA ALA A 11 -11.33 6.31 0.28
C ALA A 11 -10.08 6.30 -0.61
N LYS A 12 -10.27 6.13 -1.91
CA LYS A 12 -9.19 6.10 -2.90
C LYS A 12 -8.47 7.45 -3.00
N GLU A 13 -9.21 8.55 -3.04
CA GLU A 13 -8.62 9.89 -3.03
C GLU A 13 -7.79 10.13 -1.76
N LYS A 14 -8.36 9.83 -0.58
CA LYS A 14 -7.64 9.95 0.69
C LYS A 14 -6.40 9.07 0.74
N ALA A 15 -6.47 7.85 0.22
CA ALA A 15 -5.35 6.94 0.16
C ALA A 15 -4.22 7.49 -0.72
N LEU A 16 -4.55 8.07 -1.89
CA LEU A 16 -3.58 8.74 -2.76
C LEU A 16 -2.97 9.97 -2.11
N THR A 17 -3.77 10.81 -1.45
CA THR A 17 -3.25 11.98 -0.73
C THR A 17 -2.32 11.56 0.40
N TYR A 18 -2.68 10.54 1.17
CA TYR A 18 -1.83 10.01 2.23
C TYR A 18 -0.52 9.46 1.68
N ALA A 19 -0.60 8.61 0.64
CA ALA A 19 0.56 8.04 -0.04
C ALA A 19 1.58 9.11 -0.49
N LYS A 20 1.10 10.20 -1.08
CA LYS A 20 1.96 11.32 -1.52
C LYS A 20 2.64 12.05 -0.37
N ARG A 21 2.03 12.10 0.82
CA ARG A 21 2.60 12.75 2.00
C ARG A 21 3.70 11.91 2.67
N GLU A 22 3.63 10.60 2.51
CA GLU A 22 4.62 9.65 3.04
C GLU A 22 5.87 9.54 2.16
N GLU A 23 5.89 10.21 1.00
CA GLU A 23 7.10 10.25 0.18
C GLU A 23 8.19 11.03 0.91
N VAL A 24 9.34 10.40 1.09
CA VAL A 24 10.46 10.97 1.86
C VAL A 24 11.77 10.69 1.15
N SER A 25 12.68 11.66 1.21
CA SER A 25 14.05 11.50 0.73
C SER A 25 15.03 11.79 1.86
N TYR A 26 16.03 10.93 2.00
CA TYR A 26 17.07 11.08 3.01
C TYR A 26 18.43 10.61 2.46
N LYS A 27 19.50 10.98 3.15
CA LYS A 27 20.85 10.52 2.84
C LYS A 27 21.16 9.25 3.61
N ASN A 28 21.67 8.23 2.92
CA ASN A 28 22.19 7.05 3.60
C ASN A 28 23.63 7.29 4.12
N GLU A 29 24.24 6.28 4.73
CA GLU A 29 25.60 6.33 5.28
C GLU A 29 26.70 6.58 4.22
N LYS A 30 26.37 6.41 2.93
CA LYS A 30 27.26 6.65 1.80
C LYS A 30 27.00 7.99 1.10
N GLU A 31 26.21 8.87 1.71
CA GLU A 31 25.75 10.16 1.15
C GLU A 31 24.90 10.04 -0.13
N GLU A 32 24.40 8.85 -0.44
CA GLU A 32 23.48 8.63 -1.56
C GLU A 32 22.08 9.11 -1.15
N THR A 33 21.37 9.77 -2.07
CA THR A 33 19.96 10.12 -1.83
C THR A 33 19.10 8.90 -2.06
N ILE A 34 18.44 8.44 -1.01
CA ILE A 34 17.41 7.40 -1.08
C ILE A 34 16.07 8.10 -1.04
N THR A 35 15.21 7.82 -2.02
CA THR A 35 13.84 8.32 -2.10
C THR A 35 12.89 7.15 -1.93
N TRP A 36 12.02 7.23 -0.92
CA TRP A 36 10.89 6.34 -0.76
C TRP A 36 9.65 6.99 -1.34
N SER A 37 8.99 6.29 -2.25
CA SER A 37 7.75 6.72 -2.87
C SER A 37 6.76 5.57 -2.96
N VAL A 38 5.47 5.92 -2.95
CA VAL A 38 4.42 4.92 -3.14
C VAL A 38 4.30 4.61 -4.62
N LYS A 39 4.61 3.36 -5.00
CA LYS A 39 4.58 2.94 -6.40
C LYS A 39 3.18 2.99 -7.01
N GLN A 40 2.18 2.44 -6.32
CA GLN A 40 0.78 2.43 -6.76
C GLN A 40 -0.16 1.97 -5.65
N ILE A 41 -1.42 2.34 -5.77
CA ILE A 41 -2.54 1.76 -5.00
C ILE A 41 -3.27 0.82 -5.93
N VAL A 42 -3.15 -0.49 -5.68
CA VAL A 42 -3.72 -1.53 -6.56
C VAL A 42 -5.23 -1.66 -6.36
N ASP A 43 -5.69 -1.64 -5.11
CA ASP A 43 -7.09 -1.83 -4.79
C ASP A 43 -7.50 -1.11 -3.50
N VAL A 44 -8.78 -0.76 -3.39
CA VAL A 44 -9.39 -0.14 -2.22
C VAL A 44 -10.74 -0.79 -1.99
N ASN A 45 -10.88 -1.49 -0.86
CA ASN A 45 -12.10 -2.18 -0.48
C ASN A 45 -12.62 -1.70 0.87
N SER A 46 -13.91 -1.91 1.10
CA SER A 46 -14.46 -1.79 2.46
C SER A 46 -13.92 -2.90 3.34
N VAL A 47 -13.74 -2.60 4.62
CA VAL A 47 -13.52 -3.63 5.62
C VAL A 47 -14.79 -4.50 5.68
N LEU A 48 -14.62 -5.83 5.78
CA LEU A 48 -15.73 -6.78 5.83
C LEU A 48 -16.62 -6.61 7.07
N TYR A 49 -16.05 -6.02 8.13
CA TYR A 49 -16.72 -5.78 9.39
C TYR A 49 -16.72 -4.29 9.71
N ASP A 50 -17.85 -3.80 10.20
CA ASP A 50 -18.07 -2.39 10.52
C ASP A 50 -17.33 -1.94 11.79
N ARG A 51 -16.73 -2.89 12.51
CA ARG A 51 -16.01 -2.68 13.76
C ARG A 51 -14.60 -3.23 13.63
N ILE A 52 -13.62 -2.39 13.96
CA ILE A 52 -12.25 -2.82 14.23
C ILE A 52 -12.27 -3.32 15.67
N GLU A 53 -12.23 -4.63 15.85
CA GLU A 53 -12.19 -5.28 17.16
C GLU A 53 -10.75 -5.61 17.56
N ASP A 54 -10.54 -5.91 18.84
CA ASP A 54 -9.27 -6.37 19.35
C ASP A 54 -8.82 -7.63 18.59
N GLY A 55 -7.61 -7.60 18.03
CA GLY A 55 -7.08 -8.66 17.17
C GLY A 55 -7.29 -8.43 15.67
N THR A 56 -7.93 -7.33 15.25
CA THR A 56 -7.96 -6.94 13.83
C THR A 56 -6.56 -6.50 13.39
N GLU A 57 -5.92 -7.31 12.54
CA GLU A 57 -4.59 -7.02 12.02
C GLU A 57 -4.64 -6.60 10.55
N LEU A 58 -3.81 -5.61 10.21
CA LEU A 58 -3.53 -5.28 8.83
C LEU A 58 -2.40 -6.17 8.33
N TYR A 59 -2.69 -7.00 7.34
CA TYR A 59 -1.66 -7.79 6.68
C TYR A 59 -0.77 -6.91 5.79
N ALA A 60 0.54 -6.99 6.00
CA ALA A 60 1.55 -6.35 5.16
C ALA A 60 2.68 -7.35 4.86
N ARG A 61 3.18 -7.35 3.62
CA ARG A 61 4.30 -8.19 3.19
C ARG A 61 5.36 -7.33 2.52
N HIS A 62 6.62 -7.58 2.84
CA HIS A 62 7.78 -6.96 2.20
C HIS A 62 8.35 -7.88 1.11
N PHE A 63 8.75 -7.30 -0.02
CA PHE A 63 9.32 -8.03 -1.15
C PHE A 63 10.72 -7.51 -1.47
N HIS A 64 11.70 -8.40 -1.50
CA HIS A 64 13.07 -8.04 -1.91
C HIS A 64 13.19 -7.82 -3.42
N ASN A 65 12.45 -8.61 -4.22
CA ASN A 65 12.34 -8.44 -5.67
C ASN A 65 10.87 -8.31 -6.06
N TYR A 66 10.40 -7.07 -6.18
CA TYR A 66 9.01 -6.78 -6.54
C TYR A 66 8.64 -7.27 -7.95
N GLU A 67 9.58 -7.23 -8.90
CA GLU A 67 9.32 -7.65 -10.29
C GLU A 67 9.07 -9.15 -10.38
N ALA A 68 9.88 -9.95 -9.69
CA ALA A 68 9.67 -11.40 -9.61
C ALA A 68 8.31 -11.75 -8.98
N TYR A 69 7.88 -11.00 -7.96
CA TYR A 69 6.55 -11.19 -7.36
C TYR A 69 5.42 -10.86 -8.34
N GLN A 70 5.51 -9.75 -9.06
CA GLN A 70 4.49 -9.37 -10.05
C GLN A 70 4.31 -10.47 -11.11
N GLN A 71 5.40 -11.04 -11.62
CA GLN A 71 5.35 -12.14 -12.61
C GLN A 71 4.68 -13.40 -12.05
N PHE A 72 4.91 -13.71 -10.78
CA PHE A 72 4.25 -14.84 -10.11
C PHE A 72 2.73 -14.64 -10.03
N ASP A 73 2.27 -13.46 -9.62
CA ASP A 73 0.85 -13.14 -9.42
C ASP A 73 0.04 -13.18 -10.74
N TYR A 74 0.65 -12.73 -11.84
CA TYR A 74 0.06 -12.85 -13.19
C TYR A 74 -0.10 -14.31 -13.65
N GLY A 75 0.77 -15.23 -13.20
CA GLY A 75 0.68 -16.65 -13.56
C GLY A 75 -0.48 -17.40 -12.90
N TYR A 76 -0.99 -16.89 -11.76
CA TYR A 76 -2.10 -17.51 -11.02
C TYR A 76 -3.48 -16.96 -11.40
N SER A 77 -3.55 -15.80 -12.07
CA SER A 77 -4.80 -15.16 -12.49
C SER A 77 -5.29 -15.61 -13.89
N GLY A 78 -4.64 -16.62 -14.47
CA GLY A 78 -4.94 -17.21 -15.78
C GLY A 78 -5.52 -18.63 -15.77
N GLY A 79 -6.33 -19.00 -14.77
CA GLY A 79 -7.00 -20.30 -14.65
C GLY A 79 -8.50 -20.19 -14.47
#